data_AF-A0A0K3AYP9-F1
#
_entry.id   AF-A0A0K3AYP9-F1
#
_cell.length_a   1.000
_cell.length_b   1.000
_cell.length_c   1.000
_cell.angle_alpha   90.00
_cell.angle_beta   90.00
_cell.angle_gamma   90.00
#
_symmetry.space_group_name_H-M   'P 1'
#
loop_
_entity.id
_entity.type
_entity.pdbx_description
1 polymer ?
#
loop_
_entity_poly.entity_id
_entity_poly.type
_entity_poly.pdbx_seq_one_letter_code
_entity_poly.pdbx_strand_id
1 'polypeptide(L)'
;MTGIARWLSAWDEWLPRLLRAPARGAAEHRRGLEQALHDDVAIGMAALTLKLDLIATSTVDPATGAEIDATRVALCRIIDDLRKVGTSIYPPVLVSAGLKPALGSVAESLDLRLRLDLPARDLGEDAKSRTGLLVADHLHTLCPGTFVTVRVRGRRFVRVRITAERPGEPGRHTHRAVLRCE
;
A
#
# COMPACT_ATOMS: atom_id res chain seq x y z
N MET A 1 -38.89 -0.67 32.61
CA MET A 1 -37.54 -0.08 32.46
C MET A 1 -36.64 -1.07 31.72
N THR A 2 -37.02 -1.42 30.49
CA THR A 2 -36.35 -2.42 29.64
C THR A 2 -36.87 -2.23 28.22
N GLY A 3 -36.32 -1.26 27.50
CA GLY A 3 -36.81 -0.90 26.16
C GLY A 3 -35.89 -0.04 25.32
N ILE A 4 -34.59 0.05 25.68
CA ILE A 4 -33.62 0.90 24.97
C ILE A 4 -32.41 0.10 24.45
N ALA A 5 -32.14 -1.10 24.98
CA ALA A 5 -30.96 -1.88 24.60
C ALA A 5 -31.08 -2.65 23.26
N ARG A 6 -32.25 -2.64 22.59
CA ARG A 6 -32.47 -3.36 21.31
C ARG A 6 -32.62 -2.44 20.09
N TRP A 7 -32.17 -1.19 20.21
CA TRP A 7 -32.16 -0.24 19.10
C TRP A 7 -30.75 0.04 18.55
N LEU A 8 -29.68 -0.16 19.34
CA LEU A 8 -28.32 0.16 18.88
C LEU A 8 -27.68 -0.87 17.93
N SER A 9 -28.11 -2.13 17.93
CA SER A 9 -27.55 -3.16 17.04
C SER A 9 -28.04 -3.07 15.59
N ALA A 10 -29.19 -2.43 15.34
CA ALA A 10 -29.71 -2.19 13.99
C ALA A 10 -29.15 -0.90 13.35
N TRP A 11 -28.47 -0.04 14.13
CA TRP A 11 -27.88 1.21 13.65
C TRP A 11 -26.45 1.01 13.12
N ASP A 12 -25.77 -0.06 13.54
CA ASP A 12 -24.39 -0.39 13.12
C ASP A 12 -24.32 -0.93 11.68
N GLU A 13 -25.43 -1.47 11.15
CA GLU A 13 -25.56 -1.88 9.74
C GLU A 13 -25.77 -0.70 8.78
N TRP A 14 -26.18 0.47 9.29
CA TRP A 14 -26.58 1.62 8.46
C TRP A 14 -25.61 2.81 8.51
N LEU A 15 -24.70 2.88 9.49
CA LEU A 15 -23.62 3.86 9.46
C LEU A 15 -22.49 3.36 8.56
N PRO A 16 -22.20 4.03 7.42
CA PRO A 16 -21.02 3.68 6.64
C PRO A 16 -19.80 3.82 7.54
N ARG A 17 -18.98 2.76 7.62
CA ARG A 17 -17.74 2.76 8.39
C ARG A 17 -16.85 3.89 7.86
N LEU A 18 -16.73 4.96 8.64
CA LEU A 18 -15.96 6.15 8.28
C LEU A 18 -14.48 5.82 8.42
N LEU A 19 -13.75 5.91 7.32
CA LEU A 19 -12.30 5.83 7.38
C LEU A 19 -11.75 7.18 7.79
N ARG A 20 -10.80 7.16 8.72
CA ARG A 20 -10.07 8.34 9.12
C ARG A 20 -9.13 8.73 7.98
N ALA A 21 -9.33 9.92 7.43
CA ALA A 21 -8.41 10.47 6.45
C ALA A 21 -7.00 10.62 7.07
N PRO A 22 -5.92 10.28 6.33
CA PRO A 22 -4.56 10.56 6.77
C PRO A 22 -4.41 12.04 7.14
N ALA A 23 -3.71 12.28 8.26
CA ALA A 23 -3.35 13.62 8.68
C ALA A 23 -2.53 14.32 7.58
N ARG A 24 -2.48 15.65 7.63
CA ARG A 24 -1.58 16.40 6.75
C ARG A 24 -0.13 16.03 7.03
N GLY A 25 0.69 16.01 5.99
CA GLY A 25 2.09 15.57 6.09
C GLY A 25 2.29 14.07 6.33
N ALA A 26 1.24 13.28 6.62
CA ALA A 26 1.39 11.83 6.83
C ALA A 26 1.88 11.10 5.56
N ALA A 27 1.42 11.54 4.39
CA ALA A 27 1.87 11.00 3.11
C ALA A 27 3.34 11.37 2.84
N GLU A 28 3.73 12.62 3.09
CA GLU A 28 5.11 13.08 2.94
C GLU A 28 6.05 12.36 3.91
N HIS A 29 5.64 12.20 5.16
CA HIS A 29 6.41 11.50 6.17
C HIS A 29 6.61 10.02 5.83
N ARG A 30 5.53 9.31 5.44
CA ARG A 30 5.63 7.89 5.03
C ARG A 30 6.43 7.73 3.75
N ARG A 31 6.34 8.67 2.81
CA ARG A 31 7.21 8.72 1.64
C ARG A 31 8.67 8.89 2.03
N GLY A 32 8.98 9.83 2.93
CA GLY A 32 10.36 10.02 3.41
C GLY A 32 10.93 8.77 4.08
N LEU A 33 10.09 8.04 4.83
CA LEU A 33 10.48 6.76 5.43
C LEU A 33 10.71 5.68 4.37
N GLU A 34 9.80 5.54 3.40
CA GLU A 34 9.98 4.60 2.28
C GLU A 34 11.25 4.92 1.49
N GLN A 35 11.52 6.19 1.22
CA GLN A 35 12.71 6.63 0.52
C GLN A 35 13.99 6.33 1.31
N ALA A 36 14.02 6.58 2.63
CA ALA A 36 15.16 6.22 3.46
C ALA A 36 15.39 4.70 3.49
N LEU A 37 14.33 3.91 3.59
CA LEU A 37 14.42 2.44 3.54
C LEU A 37 14.90 1.96 2.18
N HIS A 38 14.49 2.60 1.09
CA HIS A 38 14.85 2.19 -0.26
C HIS A 38 16.27 2.64 -0.62
N ASP A 39 16.58 3.93 -0.49
CA ASP A 39 17.83 4.52 -0.95
C ASP A 39 19.03 4.07 -0.09
N ASP A 40 18.93 4.19 1.24
CA ASP A 40 20.07 3.90 2.13
C ASP A 40 20.42 2.41 2.14
N VAL A 41 19.39 1.54 2.10
CA VAL A 41 19.63 0.10 2.12
C VAL A 41 20.03 -0.39 0.73
N ALA A 42 19.44 0.11 -0.37
CA ALA A 42 19.84 -0.32 -1.72
C ALA A 42 21.31 0.01 -2.02
N ILE A 43 21.80 1.18 -1.60
CA ILE A 43 23.21 1.57 -1.77
C ILE A 43 24.13 0.61 -0.98
N GLY A 44 23.80 0.34 0.28
CA GLY A 44 24.57 -0.58 1.12
C GLY A 44 24.62 -2.01 0.55
N MET A 45 23.50 -2.49 0.02
CA MET A 45 23.38 -3.85 -0.52
C MET A 45 24.06 -4.02 -1.88
N ALA A 46 24.05 -2.98 -2.73
CA ALA A 46 24.83 -2.97 -3.98
C ALA A 46 26.34 -3.06 -3.69
N ALA A 47 26.82 -2.29 -2.71
CA ALA A 47 28.22 -2.36 -2.27
C ALA A 47 28.58 -3.74 -1.70
N LEU A 48 27.69 -4.38 -0.95
CA LEU A 48 27.91 -5.72 -0.41
C LEU A 48 27.95 -6.79 -1.51
N THR A 49 27.06 -6.70 -2.50
CA THR A 49 27.04 -7.62 -3.64
C THR A 49 28.34 -7.54 -4.44
N LEU A 50 28.83 -6.33 -4.73
CA LEU A 50 30.10 -6.12 -5.42
C LEU A 50 31.30 -6.70 -4.65
N LYS A 51 31.31 -6.56 -3.33
CA LYS A 51 32.35 -7.16 -2.48
C LYS A 51 32.32 -8.70 -2.54
N LEU A 52 31.13 -9.29 -2.50
CA LEU A 52 30.96 -10.74 -2.62
C LEU A 52 31.43 -11.24 -3.99
N ASP A 53 31.12 -10.52 -5.07
CA ASP A 53 31.56 -10.87 -6.43
C ASP A 53 33.10 -10.84 -6.57
N LEU A 54 33.75 -9.84 -5.96
CA LEU A 54 35.22 -9.75 -5.94
C LEU A 54 35.86 -10.95 -5.22
N ILE A 55 35.26 -11.37 -4.09
CA ILE A 55 35.75 -12.51 -3.29
C ILE A 55 35.50 -13.83 -4.03
N ALA A 56 34.34 -13.97 -4.69
CA ALA A 56 34.03 -15.14 -5.50
C ALA A 56 35.03 -15.32 -6.66
N THR A 57 35.39 -14.22 -7.33
CA THR A 57 36.30 -14.24 -8.49
C THR A 57 37.75 -14.58 -8.10
N SER A 58 38.13 -14.33 -6.85
CA SER A 58 39.47 -14.62 -6.32
C SER A 58 39.56 -15.97 -5.57
N THR A 59 38.44 -16.66 -5.42
CA THR A 59 38.34 -17.95 -4.74
C THR A 59 38.60 -19.11 -5.70
N VAL A 60 39.48 -20.03 -5.29
CA VAL A 60 39.77 -21.28 -6.03
C VAL A 60 39.08 -22.48 -5.39
N ASP A 61 38.59 -22.34 -4.15
CA ASP A 61 37.89 -23.38 -3.41
C ASP A 61 36.39 -23.44 -3.80
N PRO A 62 35.91 -24.56 -4.35
CA PRO A 62 34.51 -24.71 -4.76
C PRO A 62 33.51 -24.57 -3.61
N ALA A 63 33.88 -24.99 -2.38
CA ALA A 63 32.99 -24.89 -1.22
C ALA A 63 32.76 -23.44 -0.80
N THR A 64 33.83 -22.65 -0.75
CA THR A 64 33.79 -21.21 -0.50
C THR A 64 32.98 -20.48 -1.59
N GLY A 65 33.13 -20.86 -2.86
CA GLY A 65 32.32 -20.31 -3.95
C GLY A 65 30.81 -20.56 -3.74
N ALA A 66 30.44 -21.77 -3.36
CA ALA A 66 29.04 -22.12 -3.07
C ALA A 66 28.46 -21.35 -1.87
N GLU A 67 29.25 -21.11 -0.81
CA GLU A 67 28.83 -20.33 0.35
C GLU A 67 28.61 -18.84 0.01
N ILE A 68 29.43 -18.27 -0.88
CA ILE A 68 29.25 -16.92 -1.39
C ILE A 68 27.95 -16.80 -2.20
N ASP A 69 27.68 -17.77 -3.08
CA ASP A 69 26.43 -17.81 -3.85
C ASP A 69 25.20 -17.94 -2.94
N ALA A 70 25.27 -18.79 -1.91
CA ALA A 70 24.20 -18.93 -0.92
C ALA A 70 23.95 -17.61 -0.17
N THR A 71 25.02 -16.90 0.21
CA THR A 71 24.95 -15.59 0.86
C THR A 71 24.32 -14.55 -0.05
N ARG A 72 24.65 -14.57 -1.34
CA ARG A 72 24.06 -13.69 -2.36
C ARG A 72 22.56 -13.90 -2.48
N VAL A 73 22.11 -15.16 -2.56
CA VAL A 73 20.68 -15.51 -2.60
C VAL A 73 19.96 -15.03 -1.34
N ALA A 74 20.57 -15.19 -0.16
CA ALA A 74 20.00 -14.71 1.10
C ALA A 74 19.88 -13.17 1.12
N LEU A 75 20.89 -12.46 0.62
CA LEU A 75 20.87 -11.00 0.51
C LEU A 75 19.74 -10.53 -0.43
N CYS A 76 19.58 -11.16 -1.59
CA CYS A 76 18.47 -10.88 -2.51
C CYS A 76 17.10 -11.04 -1.85
N ARG A 77 16.91 -12.07 -1.02
CA ARG A 77 15.65 -12.27 -0.29
C ARG A 77 15.39 -11.16 0.72
N ILE A 78 16.41 -10.74 1.47
CA ILE A 78 16.30 -9.63 2.43
C ILE A 78 15.96 -8.32 1.72
N ILE A 79 16.56 -8.06 0.55
CA ILE A 79 16.23 -6.92 -0.31
C ILE A 79 14.74 -6.94 -0.65
N ASP A 80 14.23 -8.08 -1.13
CA ASP A 80 12.85 -8.20 -1.55
C ASP A 80 11.87 -8.06 -0.39
N ASP A 81 12.21 -8.58 0.79
CA ASP A 81 11.39 -8.40 1.98
C ASP A 81 11.38 -6.94 2.45
N LEU A 82 12.51 -6.24 2.38
CA LEU A 82 12.56 -4.81 2.67
C LEU A 82 11.72 -3.99 1.69
N ARG A 83 11.75 -4.33 0.39
CA ARG A 83 10.90 -3.68 -0.62
C ARG A 83 9.42 -3.89 -0.34
N LYS A 84 9.02 -5.07 0.12
CA LYS A 84 7.64 -5.35 0.55
C LYS A 84 7.24 -4.44 1.73
N VAL A 85 8.13 -4.28 2.71
CA VAL A 85 7.91 -3.37 3.85
C VAL A 85 7.81 -1.91 3.39
N GLY A 86 8.71 -1.45 2.52
CA GLY A 86 8.67 -0.10 1.95
C GLY A 86 7.34 0.16 1.22
N THR A 87 6.91 -0.80 0.38
CA THR A 87 5.64 -0.70 -0.36
C THR A 87 4.43 -0.68 0.57
N SER A 88 4.45 -1.40 1.70
CA SER A 88 3.37 -1.34 2.69
C SER A 88 3.35 -0.01 3.45
N ILE A 89 4.48 0.69 3.54
CA ILE A 89 4.58 2.02 4.15
C ILE A 89 4.06 3.08 3.17
N TYR A 90 4.53 3.12 1.93
CA TYR A 90 4.06 4.06 0.93
C TYR A 90 4.25 3.46 -0.46
N PRO A 91 3.22 3.43 -1.33
CA PRO A 91 3.40 2.89 -2.69
C PRO A 91 4.26 3.84 -3.55
N PRO A 92 5.51 3.49 -3.92
CA PRO A 92 6.40 4.41 -4.67
C PRO A 92 5.83 4.78 -6.05
N VAL A 93 5.08 3.86 -6.66
CA VAL A 93 4.38 4.05 -7.93
C VAL A 93 3.38 5.22 -7.87
N LEU A 94 2.95 5.63 -6.68
CA LEU A 94 2.04 6.76 -6.48
C LEU A 94 2.65 8.08 -6.92
N VAL A 95 3.97 8.23 -6.76
CA VAL A 95 4.72 9.43 -7.17
C VAL A 95 5.11 9.35 -8.64
N SER A 96 5.55 8.18 -9.11
CA SER A 96 6.08 8.04 -10.48
C SER A 96 5.00 7.93 -11.56
N ALA A 97 3.88 7.27 -11.26
CA ALA A 97 2.82 6.96 -12.24
C ALA A 97 1.41 7.41 -11.80
N GLY A 98 1.29 7.97 -10.59
CA GLY A 98 0.04 8.52 -10.07
C GLY A 98 -0.92 7.48 -9.49
N LEU A 99 -2.15 7.93 -9.20
CA LEU A 99 -3.10 7.19 -8.36
C LEU A 99 -3.57 5.85 -8.97
N LYS A 100 -3.87 5.83 -10.28
CA LYS A 100 -4.44 4.63 -10.92
C LYS A 100 -3.41 3.48 -11.00
N PRO A 101 -2.19 3.68 -11.52
CA PRO A 101 -1.21 2.60 -11.58
C PRO A 101 -0.76 2.14 -10.20
N ALA A 102 -0.58 3.07 -9.25
CA ALA A 102 -0.15 2.72 -7.90
C ALA A 102 -1.14 1.81 -7.16
N LEU A 103 -2.42 2.19 -7.18
CA LEU A 103 -3.45 1.37 -6.53
C LEU A 103 -3.69 0.04 -7.26
N GLY A 104 -3.49 0.01 -8.59
CA GLY A 104 -3.51 -1.23 -9.36
C GLY A 104 -2.43 -2.20 -8.89
N SER A 105 -1.19 -1.72 -8.78
CA SER A 105 -0.06 -2.53 -8.31
C SER A 105 -0.27 -3.05 -6.88
N VAL A 106 -0.81 -2.22 -5.97
CA VAL A 106 -1.15 -2.66 -4.61
C VAL A 106 -2.26 -3.71 -4.61
N ALA A 107 -3.27 -3.58 -5.47
CA ALA A 107 -4.33 -4.57 -5.56
C ALA A 107 -3.83 -5.90 -6.14
N GLU A 108 -2.97 -5.85 -7.16
CA GLU A 108 -2.35 -7.04 -7.76
C GLU A 108 -1.49 -7.79 -6.74
N SER A 109 -0.68 -7.10 -5.94
CA SER A 109 0.16 -7.75 -4.91
C SER A 109 -0.64 -8.40 -3.77
N LEU A 110 -1.87 -7.93 -3.56
CA LEU A 110 -2.80 -8.45 -2.55
C LEU A 110 -3.84 -9.44 -3.12
N ASP A 111 -3.73 -9.80 -4.41
CA ASP A 111 -4.71 -10.63 -5.13
C ASP A 111 -6.15 -10.09 -5.04
N LEU A 112 -6.31 -8.78 -5.22
CA LEU A 112 -7.59 -8.07 -5.18
C LEU A 112 -8.06 -7.71 -6.59
N ARG A 113 -9.37 -7.81 -6.84
CA ARG A 113 -9.98 -7.35 -8.10
C ARG A 113 -10.42 -5.90 -7.96
N LEU A 114 -9.60 -4.97 -8.43
CA LEU A 114 -9.82 -3.53 -8.23
C LEU A 114 -10.48 -2.84 -9.44
N ARG A 115 -11.57 -2.11 -9.18
CA ARG A 115 -12.19 -1.16 -10.11
C ARG A 115 -12.04 0.27 -9.59
N LEU A 116 -11.34 1.10 -10.34
CA LEU A 116 -11.12 2.52 -10.02
C LEU A 116 -12.03 3.43 -10.85
N ASP A 117 -12.73 4.32 -10.16
CA ASP A 117 -13.56 5.37 -10.73
C ASP A 117 -13.06 6.73 -10.22
N LEU A 118 -12.08 7.28 -10.93
CA LEU A 118 -11.37 8.51 -10.59
C LEU A 118 -12.00 9.74 -11.29
N PRO A 119 -11.85 10.95 -10.72
CA PRO A 119 -12.31 12.16 -11.40
C PRO A 119 -11.56 12.39 -12.71
N ALA A 120 -12.24 12.96 -13.71
CA ALA A 120 -11.62 13.32 -15.00
C ALA A 120 -10.62 14.49 -14.89
N ARG A 121 -10.75 15.30 -13.84
CA ARG A 121 -9.81 16.39 -13.54
C ARG A 121 -8.73 15.89 -12.61
N ASP A 122 -7.54 16.44 -12.78
CA ASP A 122 -6.42 16.08 -11.93
C ASP A 122 -6.62 16.57 -10.49
N LEU A 123 -6.23 15.73 -9.55
CA LEU A 123 -6.20 16.08 -8.12
C LEU A 123 -4.88 16.81 -7.83
N GLY A 124 -4.87 17.74 -6.86
CA GLY A 124 -3.58 18.30 -6.39
C GLY A 124 -2.68 17.21 -5.79
N GLU A 125 -1.37 17.40 -5.78
CA GLU A 125 -0.40 16.38 -5.33
C GLU A 125 -0.62 15.89 -3.89
N ASP A 126 -0.92 16.79 -2.94
CA ASP A 126 -1.31 16.41 -1.57
C ASP A 126 -2.57 15.53 -1.56
N ALA A 127 -3.57 15.92 -2.35
CA ALA A 127 -4.83 15.21 -2.45
C ALA A 127 -4.65 13.82 -3.06
N LYS A 128 -3.83 13.69 -4.11
CA LYS A 128 -3.45 12.41 -4.72
C LYS A 128 -2.77 11.52 -3.71
N SER A 129 -1.72 12.03 -3.05
CA SER A 129 -0.88 11.26 -2.14
C SER A 129 -1.68 10.75 -0.94
N ARG A 130 -2.49 11.61 -0.32
CA ARG A 130 -3.34 11.23 0.82
C ARG A 130 -4.51 10.32 0.43
N THR A 131 -5.07 10.51 -0.77
CA THR A 131 -6.10 9.59 -1.30
C THR A 131 -5.51 8.22 -1.59
N GLY A 132 -4.35 8.17 -2.23
CA GLY A 132 -3.65 6.92 -2.53
C GLY A 132 -3.29 6.18 -1.26
N LEU A 133 -2.72 6.88 -0.27
CA LEU A 133 -2.39 6.30 1.02
C LEU A 133 -3.62 5.75 1.76
N LEU A 134 -4.70 6.54 1.84
CA LEU A 134 -5.96 6.11 2.47
C LEU A 134 -6.51 4.82 1.84
N VAL A 135 -6.51 4.76 0.51
CA VAL A 135 -7.05 3.59 -0.21
C VAL A 135 -6.10 2.41 -0.03
N ALA A 136 -4.80 2.59 -0.21
CA ALA A 136 -3.80 1.54 -0.03
C ALA A 136 -3.87 0.94 1.38
N ASP A 137 -3.90 1.76 2.43
CA ASP A 137 -4.04 1.30 3.82
C ASP A 137 -5.31 0.45 3.99
N HIS A 138 -6.43 0.84 3.38
CA HIS A 138 -7.65 0.04 3.44
C HIS A 138 -7.55 -1.27 2.67
N LEU A 139 -6.89 -1.30 1.50
CA LEU A 139 -6.70 -2.53 0.72
C LEU A 139 -5.92 -3.58 1.51
N HIS A 140 -4.90 -3.17 2.29
CA HIS A 140 -4.14 -4.07 3.16
C HIS A 140 -4.97 -4.71 4.29
N THR A 141 -6.20 -4.24 4.54
CA THR A 141 -7.13 -4.86 5.51
C THR A 141 -8.04 -5.91 4.90
N LEU A 142 -7.99 -6.10 3.58
CA LEU A 142 -8.87 -7.00 2.84
C LEU A 142 -8.19 -8.35 2.61
N CYS A 143 -9.02 -9.38 2.43
CA CYS A 143 -8.55 -10.72 2.08
C CYS A 143 -8.40 -10.88 0.55
N PRO A 144 -7.50 -11.75 0.09
CA PRO A 144 -7.37 -12.15 -1.30
C PRO A 144 -8.71 -12.56 -1.94
N GLY A 145 -8.86 -12.30 -3.24
CA GLY A 145 -10.07 -12.58 -4.01
C GLY A 145 -11.21 -11.57 -3.82
N THR A 146 -11.06 -10.57 -2.93
CA THR A 146 -12.08 -9.52 -2.72
C THR A 146 -12.22 -8.62 -3.95
N PHE A 147 -13.46 -8.37 -4.38
CA PHE A 147 -13.76 -7.37 -5.40
C PHE A 147 -13.94 -5.99 -4.77
N VAL A 148 -13.14 -5.02 -5.19
CA VAL A 148 -13.10 -3.69 -4.60
C VAL A 148 -13.41 -2.62 -5.65
N THR A 149 -14.40 -1.78 -5.37
CA THR A 149 -14.66 -0.58 -6.17
C THR A 149 -14.29 0.66 -5.37
N VAL A 150 -13.40 1.48 -5.90
CA VAL A 150 -13.02 2.77 -5.31
C VAL A 150 -13.54 3.89 -6.19
N ARG A 151 -14.34 4.77 -5.61
CA ARG A 151 -14.84 5.98 -6.27
C ARG A 151 -14.30 7.22 -5.58
N VAL A 152 -13.65 8.07 -6.35
CA VAL A 152 -13.08 9.34 -5.88
C VAL A 152 -13.80 10.48 -6.59
N ARG A 153 -14.28 11.47 -5.84
CA ARG A 153 -15.02 12.64 -6.37
C ARG A 153 -14.68 13.91 -5.60
N GLY A 154 -14.79 15.06 -6.27
CA GLY A 154 -14.69 16.38 -5.65
C GLY A 154 -13.41 17.14 -6.04
N ARG A 155 -13.27 18.35 -5.50
CA ARG A 155 -12.17 19.29 -5.79
C ARG A 155 -11.56 19.84 -4.50
N ARG A 156 -12.29 20.70 -3.79
CA ARG A 156 -11.89 21.24 -2.47
C ARG A 156 -12.08 20.23 -1.33
N PHE A 157 -13.06 19.35 -1.49
CA PHE A 157 -13.29 18.21 -0.62
C PHE A 157 -13.32 16.96 -1.48
N VAL A 158 -12.30 16.10 -1.33
CA VAL A 158 -12.21 14.82 -2.01
C VAL A 158 -12.95 13.78 -1.18
N ARG A 159 -14.02 13.24 -1.74
CA ARG A 159 -14.82 12.17 -1.17
C ARG A 159 -14.35 10.86 -1.77
N VAL A 160 -13.95 9.94 -0.90
CA VAL A 160 -13.54 8.59 -1.26
C VAL A 160 -14.60 7.63 -0.75
N ARG A 161 -15.12 6.80 -1.64
CA ARG A 161 -16.00 5.68 -1.29
C ARG A 161 -15.34 4.40 -1.75
N ILE A 162 -15.05 3.53 -0.80
CA ILE A 162 -14.52 2.20 -1.06
C ILE A 162 -15.62 1.21 -0.80
N THR A 163 -15.76 0.24 -1.68
CA THR A 163 -16.77 -0.79 -1.52
C THR A 163 -16.18 -2.15 -1.84
N ALA A 164 -16.28 -3.06 -0.87
CA ALA A 164 -15.69 -4.39 -0.93
C ALA A 164 -16.76 -5.47 -0.89
N GLU A 165 -16.60 -6.48 -1.75
CA GLU A 165 -17.40 -7.69 -1.83
C GLU A 165 -16.45 -8.87 -1.64
N ARG A 166 -16.55 -9.52 -0.48
CA ARG A 166 -15.64 -10.58 -0.08
C ARG A 166 -16.09 -11.93 -0.63
N PRO A 167 -15.15 -12.83 -0.96
CA PRO A 167 -15.50 -14.18 -1.38
C PRO A 167 -16.17 -14.93 -0.21
N GLY A 168 -17.33 -15.55 -0.47
CA GLY A 168 -18.03 -16.40 0.50
C GLY A 168 -18.86 -15.65 1.56
N GLU A 169 -18.82 -14.32 1.62
CA GLU A 169 -19.67 -13.52 2.51
C GLU A 169 -20.77 -12.79 1.70
N PRO A 170 -22.06 -13.03 2.00
CA PRO A 170 -23.14 -12.28 1.37
C PRO A 170 -23.19 -10.86 1.95
N GLY A 171 -22.80 -9.87 1.15
CA GLY A 171 -22.91 -8.47 1.56
C GLY A 171 -21.87 -7.57 0.92
N ARG A 172 -22.18 -6.27 0.90
CA ARG A 172 -21.34 -5.23 0.32
C ARG A 172 -20.89 -4.25 1.41
N HIS A 173 -19.62 -4.29 1.77
CA HIS A 173 -19.08 -3.44 2.83
C HIS A 173 -18.64 -2.09 2.26
N THR A 174 -19.33 -1.02 2.63
CA THR A 174 -19.04 0.34 2.15
C THR A 174 -18.35 1.18 3.20
N HIS A 175 -17.18 1.69 2.84
CA HIS A 175 -16.39 2.63 3.62
C HIS A 175 -16.36 4.00 2.96
N ARG A 176 -16.34 5.07 3.76
CA ARG A 176 -16.34 6.45 3.24
C ARG A 176 -15.31 7.29 3.97
N ALA A 177 -14.66 8.20 3.23
CA ALA A 177 -13.80 9.22 3.79
C ALA A 177 -14.00 10.55 3.06
N VAL A 178 -13.71 11.65 3.75
CA VAL A 178 -13.65 12.98 3.16
C VAL A 178 -12.31 13.61 3.52
N LEU A 179 -11.58 14.02 2.49
CA LEU A 179 -10.32 14.73 2.58
C LEU A 179 -10.55 16.18 2.18
N ARG A 180 -9.97 17.12 2.92
CA ARG A 180 -9.93 18.53 2.50
C ARG A 180 -8.64 18.78 1.72
N CYS A 181 -8.79 19.34 0.53
CA CYS A 181 -7.72 19.82 -0.33
C CYS A 181 -7.57 21.32 -0.14
N GLU A 182 -6.34 21.81 -0.14
CA GLU A 182 -6.03 23.24 -0.23
C GLU A 182 -5.67 23.62 -1.65
#